data_AF-A0A935C3B9-F1
#
_entry.id   AF-A0A935C3B9-F1
#
_cell.length_a   1.000
_cell.length_b   1.000
_cell.length_c   1.000
_cell.angle_alpha   90.00
_cell.angle_beta   90.00
_cell.angle_gamma   90.00
#
_symmetry.space_group_name_H-M   'P 1'
#
loop_
_entity.id
_entity.type
_entity.pdbx_description
1 polymer ?
#
loop_
_entity_poly.entity_id
_entity_poly.type
_entity_poly.pdbx_seq_one_letter_code
_entity_poly.pdbx_strand_id
1 'polypeptide(L)'
;MEGPPSLYVINNNRGLLAWETAPRRVLPILLRSVDSLIRTQGIGDLAQIYLLAQRDGLRFNLAYIPASFKEQPQEKFDPVYMRKLFELGFERASAGYPWTTGPRR
;
A
#
# COMPACT_ATOMS: atom_id res chain seq x y z
N MET A 1 24.98 -15.25 -3.54
CA MET A 1 23.83 -15.30 -4.47
C MET A 1 23.04 -14.03 -4.26
N GLU A 2 23.20 -13.04 -5.13
CA GLU A 2 22.41 -11.80 -5.04
C GLU A 2 21.11 -12.00 -5.82
N GLY A 3 19.99 -12.10 -5.09
CA GLY A 3 18.66 -12.05 -5.68
C GLY A 3 18.29 -10.62 -6.11
N PRO A 4 17.17 -10.44 -6.83
CA PRO A 4 16.71 -9.11 -7.24
C PRO A 4 16.59 -8.15 -6.04
N PRO A 5 16.94 -6.86 -6.21
CA PRO A 5 16.82 -5.88 -5.14
C PRO A 5 15.37 -5.77 -4.66
N SER A 6 15.18 -5.48 -3.37
CA SER A 6 13.84 -5.35 -2.78
C SER A 6 13.47 -3.88 -2.60
N LEU A 7 12.24 -3.54 -2.98
CA LEU A 7 11.62 -2.25 -2.70
C LEU A 7 10.57 -2.43 -1.58
N TYR A 8 10.73 -1.68 -0.49
CA TYR A 8 9.79 -1.66 0.63
C TYR A 8 9.07 -0.32 0.65
N VAL A 9 7.74 -0.36 0.69
CA VAL A 9 6.87 0.83 0.70
C VAL A 9 5.97 0.75 1.92
N ILE A 10 5.98 1.81 2.73
CA ILE A 10 5.09 1.94 3.88
C ILE A 10 4.14 3.09 3.60
N ASN A 11 2.85 2.81 3.55
CA ASN A 11 1.82 3.81 3.34
C ASN A 11 0.91 3.92 4.57
N ASN A 12 1.02 5.04 5.28
CA ASN A 12 0.21 5.34 6.47
C ASN A 12 -1.10 6.09 6.14
N ASN A 13 -1.48 6.16 4.86
CA ASN A 13 -2.72 6.78 4.44
C ASN A 13 -3.87 5.76 4.50
N ARG A 14 -5.02 6.20 5.02
CA ARG A 14 -6.21 5.35 5.22
C ARG A 14 -6.97 5.08 3.92
N GLY A 15 -6.74 5.86 2.87
CA GLY A 15 -7.45 5.81 1.59
C GLY A 15 -7.19 4.58 0.70
N LEU A 16 -6.53 3.54 1.21
CA LEU A 16 -6.02 2.41 0.42
C LEU A 16 -6.94 1.19 0.30
N LEU A 17 -8.16 1.28 0.84
CA LEU A 17 -9.17 0.21 0.71
C LEU A 17 -9.34 -0.26 -0.75
N ALA A 18 -9.22 0.65 -1.72
CA ALA A 18 -9.36 0.33 -3.13
C ALA A 18 -8.17 -0.43 -3.74
N TRP A 19 -6.96 -0.40 -3.15
CA TRP A 19 -5.80 -1.16 -3.64
C TRP A 19 -5.92 -2.64 -3.32
N GLU A 20 -6.44 -2.99 -2.13
CA GLU A 20 -6.77 -4.39 -1.78
C GLU A 20 -7.78 -5.02 -2.74
N THR A 21 -8.74 -4.21 -3.21
CA THR A 21 -9.87 -4.69 -4.01
C THR A 21 -9.73 -4.40 -5.50
N ALA A 22 -8.62 -3.80 -5.96
CA ALA A 22 -8.46 -3.38 -7.34
C ALA A 22 -8.43 -4.61 -8.28
N PRO A 23 -9.43 -4.77 -9.18
CA PRO A 23 -9.45 -5.88 -10.12
C PRO A 23 -8.26 -5.78 -11.09
N ARG A 24 -7.71 -6.93 -11.49
CA ARG A 24 -6.59 -7.00 -12.44
C ARG A 24 -6.84 -6.28 -13.77
N ARG A 25 -8.09 -6.03 -14.17
CA ARG A 25 -8.43 -5.27 -15.39
C ARG A 25 -8.29 -3.76 -15.22
N VAL A 26 -8.42 -3.25 -13.99
CA VAL A 26 -8.31 -1.82 -13.70
C VAL A 26 -6.85 -1.37 -13.77
N LEU A 27 -5.88 -2.22 -13.43
CA LEU A 27 -4.45 -1.86 -13.47
C LEU A 27 -3.86 -1.67 -14.88
N PRO A 28 -4.14 -2.53 -15.89
CA PRO A 28 -3.82 -2.30 -17.29
C PRO A 28 -4.52 -1.07 -17.89
N ILE A 29 -5.74 -0.77 -17.42
CA ILE A 29 -6.46 0.45 -17.82
C ILE A 29 -5.77 1.67 -17.19
N LEU A 30 -5.44 1.63 -15.90
CA LEU A 30 -4.64 2.65 -15.21
C LEU A 30 -3.28 2.87 -15.88
N LEU A 31 -2.61 1.79 -16.32
CA LEU A 31 -1.37 1.81 -17.11
C LEU A 31 -1.47 2.57 -18.44
N ARG A 32 -2.65 2.56 -19.08
CA ARG A 32 -2.92 3.34 -20.30
C ARG A 32 -3.48 4.74 -20.01
N SER A 33 -3.98 4.98 -18.80
CA SER A 33 -4.67 6.22 -18.40
C SER A 33 -3.85 7.09 -17.44
N VAL A 34 -2.56 6.78 -17.23
CA VAL A 34 -1.64 7.60 -16.41
C VAL A 34 -1.63 9.06 -16.90
N ASP A 35 -1.82 9.29 -18.20
CA ASP A 35 -1.93 10.64 -18.78
C ASP A 35 -3.24 11.39 -18.47
N SER A 36 -4.23 10.82 -17.78
CA SER A 36 -5.54 11.51 -17.69
C SER A 36 -6.37 11.40 -16.40
N LEU A 37 -6.21 10.41 -15.50
CA LEU A 37 -7.35 10.11 -14.61
C LEU A 37 -7.14 9.72 -13.12
N ILE A 38 -6.04 10.09 -12.45
CA ILE A 38 -5.91 9.70 -11.03
C ILE A 38 -6.40 10.80 -10.07
N ARG A 39 -7.67 10.68 -9.64
CA ARG A 39 -8.31 11.58 -8.66
C ARG A 39 -8.23 11.15 -7.19
N THR A 40 -7.28 10.30 -6.81
CA THR A 40 -7.02 9.97 -5.39
C THR A 40 -5.52 9.89 -5.15
N GLN A 41 -4.96 10.90 -4.49
CA GLN A 41 -3.51 11.14 -4.37
C GLN A 41 -2.70 9.96 -3.78
N GLY A 42 -3.33 8.97 -3.12
CA GLY A 42 -2.62 7.81 -2.56
C GLY A 42 -2.56 6.56 -3.45
N ILE A 43 -3.51 6.35 -4.35
CA ILE A 43 -3.63 5.11 -5.14
C ILE A 43 -2.75 5.17 -6.40
N GLY A 44 -2.66 6.36 -7.03
CA GLY A 44 -1.84 6.55 -8.22
C GLY A 44 -0.36 6.35 -7.96
N ASP A 45 0.13 6.95 -6.89
CA ASP A 45 1.54 6.86 -6.52
C ASP A 45 1.94 5.40 -6.28
N LEU A 46 1.12 4.62 -5.57
CA LEU A 46 1.40 3.21 -5.33
C LEU A 46 1.32 2.35 -6.59
N ALA A 47 0.37 2.64 -7.49
CA ALA A 47 0.31 1.98 -8.79
C ALA A 47 1.59 2.25 -9.59
N GLN A 48 2.03 3.51 -9.66
CA GLN A 48 3.25 3.90 -10.36
C GLN A 48 4.49 3.23 -9.76
N ILE A 49 4.63 3.24 -8.43
CA ILE A 49 5.76 2.60 -7.74
C ILE A 49 5.77 1.09 -8.01
N TYR A 50 4.62 0.41 -7.95
CA TYR A 50 4.51 -1.02 -8.26
C TYR A 50 4.96 -1.31 -9.71
N LEU A 51 4.54 -0.50 -10.67
CA LEU A 51 4.88 -0.68 -12.08
C LEU A 51 6.36 -0.44 -12.36
N LEU A 52 6.96 0.57 -11.73
CA LEU A 52 8.40 0.80 -11.80
C LEU A 52 9.18 -0.38 -11.19
N ALA A 53 8.72 -0.89 -10.05
CA ALA A 53 9.30 -2.08 -9.43
C ALA A 53 9.23 -3.31 -10.35
N GLN A 54 8.10 -3.53 -11.02
CA GLN A 54 7.96 -4.62 -12.00
C GLN A 54 8.88 -4.42 -13.21
N ARG A 55 8.94 -3.21 -13.77
CA ARG A 55 9.81 -2.86 -14.91
C ARG A 55 11.28 -3.11 -14.60
N ASP A 56 11.71 -2.75 -13.38
CA ASP A 56 13.11 -2.80 -12.95
C ASP A 56 13.47 -4.14 -12.28
N GLY A 57 12.55 -5.12 -12.28
CA GLY A 57 12.78 -6.45 -11.71
C GLY A 57 12.94 -6.47 -10.18
N LEU A 58 12.39 -5.49 -9.48
CA LEU A 58 12.46 -5.34 -8.03
C LEU A 58 11.40 -6.20 -7.32
N ARG A 59 11.77 -6.77 -6.17
CA ARG A 59 10.81 -7.40 -5.26
C ARG A 59 10.02 -6.32 -4.52
N PHE A 60 8.79 -6.09 -4.94
CA PHE A 60 7.89 -5.11 -4.33
C PHE A 60 7.28 -5.66 -3.02
N ASN A 61 7.33 -4.86 -1.95
CA ASN A 61 6.78 -5.19 -0.64
C ASN A 61 6.04 -3.97 -0.08
N LEU A 62 4.71 -4.06 0.01
CA LEU A 62 3.87 -2.96 0.51
C LEU A 62 3.29 -3.27 1.89
N ALA A 63 3.43 -2.29 2.79
CA ALA A 63 2.76 -2.17 4.07
C ALA A 63 1.73 -1.03 4.03
N TYR A 64 0.51 -1.28 4.50
CA TYR A 64 -0.56 -0.29 4.58
C TYR A 64 -1.53 -0.61 5.72
N ILE A 65 -2.36 0.37 6.07
CA ILE A 65 -3.41 0.20 7.07
C ILE A 65 -4.49 -0.75 6.52
N PRO A 66 -4.70 -1.93 7.10
CA PRO A 66 -5.63 -2.94 6.60
C PRO A 66 -7.08 -2.47 6.73
N ALA A 67 -7.97 -3.00 5.87
CA ALA A 67 -9.39 -2.73 5.97
C ALA A 67 -10.03 -3.17 7.30
N SER A 68 -9.40 -4.10 8.03
CA SER A 68 -9.83 -4.54 9.35
C SER A 68 -9.59 -3.50 10.46
N PHE A 69 -8.75 -2.49 10.24
CA PHE A 69 -8.49 -1.44 11.22
C PHE A 69 -9.59 -0.35 11.17
N LYS A 70 -10.57 -0.45 12.07
CA LYS A 70 -11.79 0.38 12.05
C LYS A 70 -11.71 1.67 12.86
N GLU A 71 -10.71 1.81 13.72
CA GLU A 71 -10.48 3.00 14.57
C GLU A 71 -10.50 4.30 13.77
N GLN A 72 -11.13 5.35 14.30
CA GLN A 72 -11.15 6.67 13.66
C GLN A 72 -10.58 7.71 14.62
N PRO A 73 -9.75 8.64 14.15
CA PRO A 73 -9.25 9.72 15.00
C PRO A 73 -10.39 10.69 15.36
N GLN A 74 -10.45 11.12 16.61
CA GLN A 74 -11.42 12.12 17.07
C GLN A 74 -10.97 13.57 16.78
N GLU A 75 -9.67 13.76 16.57
CA GLU A 75 -9.04 15.04 16.26
C GLU A 75 -7.85 14.84 15.31
N LYS A 76 -7.30 15.93 14.76
CA LYS A 76 -6.19 15.86 13.79
C LYS A 76 -4.96 15.12 14.32
N PHE A 77 -4.71 15.20 15.63
CA PHE A 77 -3.58 14.57 16.31
C PHE A 77 -4.07 13.75 17.51
N ASP A 78 -4.94 12.79 17.27
CA ASP A 78 -5.49 11.91 18.31
C ASP A 78 -4.40 10.91 18.80
N PRO A 79 -3.87 11.07 20.03
CA PRO A 79 -2.79 10.22 20.53
C PRO A 79 -3.23 8.77 20.81
N VAL A 80 -4.53 8.54 21.02
CA VAL A 80 -5.09 7.21 21.23
C VAL A 80 -5.13 6.48 19.90
N TYR A 81 -5.64 7.12 18.85
CA TYR A 81 -5.64 6.59 17.49
C TYR A 81 -4.22 6.31 16.98
N MET A 82 -3.29 7.25 17.16
CA MET A 82 -1.90 7.09 16.73
C MET A 82 -1.20 5.92 17.43
N ARG A 83 -1.49 5.70 18.72
CA ARG A 83 -0.94 4.56 19.47
C ARG A 83 -1.48 3.24 18.95
N LYS A 84 -2.78 3.14 18.71
CA LYS A 84 -3.38 1.94 18.09
C LYS A 84 -2.82 1.65 16.71
N LEU A 85 -2.57 2.68 15.89
CA LEU A 85 -1.88 2.53 14.60
C LEU A 85 -0.45 2.02 14.77
N PHE A 86 0.28 2.54 15.75
CA PHE A 86 1.65 2.10 16.04
C PHE A 86 1.68 0.64 16.50
N GLU A 87 0.82 0.27 17.45
CA GLU A 87 0.69 -1.10 17.96
C GLU A 87 0.38 -2.10 16.83
N LEU A 88 -0.57 -1.76 15.95
CA LEU A 88 -0.87 -2.57 14.77
C LEU A 88 0.36 -2.81 13.88
N GLY A 89 1.15 -1.76 13.64
CA GLY A 89 2.38 -1.86 12.85
C GLY A 89 3.43 -2.72 13.53
N PHE A 90 3.62 -2.52 14.84
CA PHE A 90 4.56 -3.26 15.67
C PHE A 90 4.24 -4.75 15.72
N GLU A 91 2.99 -5.12 16.03
CA GLU A 91 2.54 -6.52 16.08
C GLU A 91 2.81 -7.22 14.75
N ARG A 92 2.40 -6.60 13.64
CA ARG A 92 2.63 -7.15 12.29
C ARG A 92 4.10 -7.33 11.99
N ALA A 93 4.93 -6.33 12.31
CA ALA A 93 6.37 -6.38 12.04
C ALA A 93 7.07 -7.46 12.87
N SER A 94 6.73 -7.56 14.16
CA SER A 94 7.28 -8.57 15.07
C SER A 94 6.95 -10.02 14.63
N ALA A 95 5.83 -10.20 13.93
CA ALA A 95 5.41 -11.48 13.36
C ALA A 95 5.93 -11.75 11.93
N GLY A 96 6.85 -10.94 11.41
CA GLY A 96 7.45 -11.11 10.07
C GLY A 96 6.77 -10.34 8.93
N TYR A 97 5.88 -9.41 9.24
CA TYR A 97 5.06 -8.52 8.39
C TYR A 97 4.43 -9.17 7.13
N PRO A 98 3.08 -9.14 6.99
CA PRO A 98 2.40 -9.69 5.81
C PRO A 98 2.52 -8.75 4.60
N TRP A 99 3.71 -8.63 4.03
CA TRP A 99 3.98 -7.76 2.88
C TRP A 99 3.07 -8.09 1.71
N THR A 100 2.45 -7.06 1.14
CA THR A 100 1.68 -7.21 -0.10
C THR A 100 2.61 -7.04 -1.29
N THR A 101 2.79 -8.10 -2.06
CA THR A 101 3.69 -8.12 -3.23
C THR A 101 3.03 -7.67 -4.52
N GLY A 102 1.73 -7.37 -4.46
CA GLY A 102 0.91 -6.93 -5.58
C GLY A 102 -0.57 -7.18 -5.30
N PRO A 103 -1.45 -6.79 -6.24
CA PRO A 103 -2.88 -7.05 -6.15
C PRO A 103 -3.18 -8.54 -6.09
N ARG A 104 -4.12 -8.94 -5.23
CA ARG A 104 -4.55 -10.35 -5.11
C ARG A 104 -5.39 -10.76 -6.34
N ARG A 105 -5.36 -12.06 -6.68
CA ARG A 105 -6.10 -12.64 -7.82
C ARG A 105 -7.61 -12.49 -7.67
#